data_AF-A0A2N6C3C5-F1
#
_entry.id   AF-A0A2N6C3C5-F1
#
_cell.length_a   1.000
_cell.length_b   1.000
_cell.length_c   1.000
_cell.angle_alpha   90.00
_cell.angle_beta   90.00
_cell.angle_gamma   90.00
#
_symmetry.space_group_name_H-M   'P 1'
#
loop_
_entity.id
_entity.type
_entity.pdbx_description
1 polymer ?
#
loop_
_entity_poly.entity_id
_entity_poly.type
_entity_poly.pdbx_seq_one_letter_code
_entity_poly.pdbx_strand_id
1 'polypeptide(L)'
;MLFGLVGDANAELAHYDGLLQGIPNPAVMLSPLTTREAVLSSRIEGTQATVDEVLEQEAGLIKEGEKYKDIQEISNYRLALFQAAEHLREYPIRLALIREIHKILLNSVRGENKTPGEFRVDQNCKGVGQA
;
A
#
# COMPACT_ATOMS: atom_id res chain seq x y z
N MET A 1 -16.11 15.49 -20.89
CA MET A 1 -16.97 14.30 -21.07
C MET A 1 -16.17 13.09 -20.56
N LEU A 2 -16.65 12.38 -19.54
CA LEU A 2 -15.90 11.31 -18.84
C LEU A 2 -15.37 10.21 -19.79
N PHE A 3 -16.09 9.91 -20.87
CA PHE A 3 -15.70 8.91 -21.86
C PHE A 3 -14.33 9.14 -22.50
N GLY A 4 -13.97 10.40 -22.80
CA GLY A 4 -12.66 10.72 -23.37
C GLY A 4 -11.53 10.39 -22.39
N LEU A 5 -11.68 10.83 -21.13
CA LEU A 5 -10.69 10.59 -20.07
C LEU A 5 -10.51 9.09 -19.76
N VAL A 6 -11.60 8.32 -19.80
CA VAL A 6 -11.54 6.86 -19.61
C VAL A 6 -10.81 6.19 -20.79
N GLY A 7 -11.05 6.66 -22.02
CA GLY A 7 -10.35 6.18 -23.20
C GLY A 7 -8.85 6.42 -23.11
N ASP A 8 -8.44 7.65 -22.77
CA ASP A 8 -7.04 8.03 -22.63
C ASP A 8 -6.35 7.23 -21.51
N ALA A 9 -6.99 7.08 -20.35
CA ALA A 9 -6.45 6.28 -19.25
C ALA A 9 -6.28 4.79 -19.62
N ASN A 10 -7.25 4.22 -20.33
CA ASN A 10 -7.17 2.83 -20.78
C ASN A 10 -6.05 2.63 -21.82
N ALA A 11 -5.81 3.62 -22.69
CA ALA A 11 -4.72 3.58 -23.66
C ALA A 11 -3.34 3.59 -22.98
N GLU A 12 -3.15 4.41 -21.95
CA GLU A 12 -1.90 4.46 -21.18
C GLU A 12 -1.66 3.17 -20.37
N LEU A 13 -2.71 2.56 -19.82
CA LEU A 13 -2.60 1.24 -19.17
C LEU A 13 -2.18 0.15 -20.15
N ALA A 14 -2.79 0.13 -21.35
CA ALA A 14 -2.43 -0.85 -22.38
C ALA A 14 -1.00 -0.64 -22.90
N HIS A 15 -0.56 0.61 -23.03
CA HIS A 15 0.82 0.94 -23.40
C HIS A 15 1.81 0.44 -22.34
N TYR A 16 1.51 0.66 -21.06
CA TYR A 16 2.30 0.13 -19.95
C TYR A 16 2.38 -1.41 -19.96
N ASP A 17 1.24 -2.09 -20.12
CA ASP A 17 1.20 -3.56 -20.20
C ASP A 17 2.05 -4.08 -21.37
N GLY A 18 2.00 -3.40 -22.52
CA GLY A 18 2.82 -3.73 -23.68
C GLY A 18 4.32 -3.59 -23.42
N LEU A 19 4.75 -2.54 -22.69
CA LEU A 19 6.16 -2.36 -22.32
C LEU A 19 6.66 -3.48 -21.41
N LEU A 20 5.83 -3.97 -20.48
CA LEU A 20 6.21 -5.04 -19.55
C LEU A 20 6.40 -6.40 -20.24
N GLN A 21 5.65 -6.69 -21.32
CA GLN A 21 5.77 -7.97 -22.05
C GLN A 21 7.15 -8.17 -22.70
N GLY A 22 7.87 -7.09 -23.01
CA GLY A 22 9.21 -7.14 -23.58
C GLY A 22 10.33 -7.37 -22.57
N ILE A 23 10.04 -7.35 -21.26
CA ILE A 23 11.05 -7.42 -20.20
C ILE A 23 11.17 -8.89 -19.73
N PRO A 24 12.38 -9.48 -19.73
CA PRO A 24 12.57 -10.88 -19.31
C PRO A 24 12.10 -11.18 -17.88
N ASN A 25 12.23 -10.20 -16.97
CA ASN A 25 11.71 -10.29 -15.61
C ASN A 25 11.17 -8.92 -15.15
N PRO A 26 9.86 -8.65 -15.35
CA PRO A 26 9.25 -7.37 -14.96
C PRO A 26 9.37 -7.08 -13.47
N ALA A 27 9.43 -8.11 -12.60
CA ALA A 27 9.49 -7.95 -11.15
C ALA A 27 10.68 -7.11 -10.69
N VAL A 28 11.81 -7.15 -11.42
CA VAL A 28 13.00 -6.34 -11.12
C VAL A 28 12.72 -4.84 -11.24
N MET A 29 11.93 -4.43 -12.23
CA MET A 29 11.55 -3.02 -12.41
C MET A 29 10.36 -2.62 -11.53
N LEU A 30 9.43 -3.55 -11.30
CA LEU A 30 8.22 -3.27 -10.51
C LEU A 30 8.52 -3.13 -9.02
N SER A 31 9.46 -3.91 -8.47
CA SER A 31 9.80 -3.88 -7.05
C SER A 31 10.11 -2.45 -6.51
N PRO A 32 11.04 -1.67 -7.09
CA PRO A 32 11.31 -0.31 -6.60
C PRO A 32 10.14 0.65 -6.83
N LEU A 33 9.31 0.45 -7.86
CA LEU A 33 8.11 1.26 -8.09
C LEU A 33 7.05 1.00 -7.01
N THR A 34 6.85 -0.26 -6.62
CA THR A 34 5.97 -0.64 -5.52
C THR A 34 6.47 -0.07 -4.18
N THR A 35 7.77 -0.10 -3.92
CA THR A 35 8.34 0.55 -2.73
C THR A 35 8.10 2.05 -2.73
N ARG A 36 8.31 2.72 -3.88
CA ARG A 36 8.05 4.14 -4.02
C ARG A 36 6.57 4.49 -3.79
N GLU A 37 5.66 3.70 -4.35
CA GLU A 37 4.22 3.89 -4.17
C GLU A 37 3.83 3.74 -2.70
N ALA A 38 4.31 2.71 -2.01
CA ALA A 38 4.06 2.51 -0.59
C ALA A 38 4.59 3.69 0.26
N VAL A 39 5.81 4.17 0.00
CA VAL A 39 6.37 5.35 0.67
C VAL A 39 5.50 6.59 0.45
N LEU A 40 5.03 6.82 -0.77
CA LEU A 40 4.20 7.98 -1.10
C LEU A 40 2.82 7.89 -0.43
N SER A 41 2.21 6.70 -0.44
CA SER A 41 0.91 6.44 0.17
C SER A 41 0.97 6.62 1.69
N SER A 42 1.94 5.99 2.36
CA SER A 42 2.15 6.11 3.80
C SER A 42 2.50 7.54 4.24
N ARG A 43 3.16 8.33 3.39
CA ARG A 43 3.45 9.75 3.67
C ARG A 43 2.19 10.60 3.82
N ILE A 44 1.12 10.28 3.09
CA ILE A 44 -0.17 10.96 3.23
C ILE A 44 -0.75 10.73 4.63
N GLU A 45 -0.50 9.56 5.21
CA GLU A 45 -0.91 9.18 6.56
C GLU A 45 0.06 9.67 7.66
N GLY A 46 1.19 10.27 7.28
CA GLY A 46 2.13 10.93 8.18
C GLY A 46 3.43 10.18 8.48
N THR A 47 3.76 9.11 7.75
CA THR A 47 5.09 8.48 7.87
C THR A 47 6.19 9.40 7.32
N GLN A 48 7.36 9.37 7.95
CA GLN A 48 8.55 10.10 7.51
C GLN A 48 9.70 9.13 7.17
N ALA A 49 9.59 8.53 5.98
CA ALA A 49 10.66 7.71 5.42
C ALA A 49 10.86 7.95 3.92
N THR A 50 12.06 7.63 3.44
CA THR A 50 12.44 7.64 2.02
C THR A 50 12.53 6.22 1.46
N VAL A 51 12.59 6.09 0.13
CA VAL A 51 12.80 4.79 -0.53
C VAL A 51 14.14 4.19 -0.11
N ASP A 52 15.20 5.01 -0.07
CA ASP A 52 16.55 4.56 0.29
C ASP A 52 16.58 3.98 1.71
N GLU A 53 15.91 4.62 2.66
CA GLU A 53 15.84 4.15 4.05
C GLU A 53 15.09 2.81 4.18
N VAL A 54 14.05 2.60 3.37
CA VAL A 54 13.36 1.31 3.32
C VAL A 54 14.30 0.23 2.77
N LEU A 55 15.04 0.53 1.70
CA LEU A 55 16.02 -0.41 1.12
C LEU A 55 17.18 -0.70 2.07
N GLU A 56 17.67 0.31 2.81
CA GLU A 56 18.68 0.14 3.85
C GLU A 56 18.19 -0.78 4.98
N GLN A 57 16.92 -0.65 5.38
CA GLN A 57 16.31 -1.52 6.38
C GLN A 57 16.17 -2.96 5.87
N GLU A 58 15.75 -3.17 4.61
CA GLU A 58 15.72 -4.50 3.98
C GLU A 58 17.12 -5.14 3.90
N ALA A 59 18.17 -4.32 3.72
CA ALA A 59 19.57 -4.74 3.76
C ALA A 59 20.10 -4.98 5.19
N GLY A 60 19.28 -4.78 6.23
CA GLY A 60 19.64 -5.00 7.64
C GLY A 60 20.48 -3.89 8.27
N LEU A 61 20.52 -2.70 7.66
CA LEU A 61 21.34 -1.56 8.11
C LEU A 61 20.64 -0.71 9.17
N ILE A 62 19.31 -0.71 9.23
CA ILE A 62 18.49 0.02 10.21
C ILE A 62 17.77 -0.99 11.11
N LYS A 63 17.83 -0.80 12.43
CA LYS A 63 17.30 -1.80 13.38
C LYS A 63 16.24 -1.28 14.35
N GLU A 64 16.30 -0.03 14.80
CA GLU A 64 15.44 0.46 15.89
C GLU A 64 15.12 1.96 15.78
N GLY A 65 14.07 2.39 16.49
CA GLY A 65 13.66 3.80 16.63
C GLY A 65 12.31 4.15 15.97
N GLU A 66 11.91 5.41 16.07
CA GLU A 66 10.65 5.90 15.46
C GLU A 66 10.64 5.71 13.94
N LYS A 67 11.80 5.88 13.30
CA LYS A 67 11.98 5.66 11.86
C LYS A 67 11.75 4.20 11.44
N TYR A 68 12.13 3.26 12.30
CA TYR A 68 11.85 1.85 12.09
C TYR A 68 10.34 1.58 12.05
N LYS A 69 9.54 2.25 12.90
CA LYS A 69 8.08 2.10 12.90
C LYS A 69 7.46 2.62 11.60
N ASP A 70 7.91 3.77 11.10
CA ASP A 70 7.46 4.30 9.81
C ASP A 70 7.82 3.36 8.64
N ILE A 71 9.01 2.77 8.66
CA ILE A 71 9.44 1.77 7.67
C ILE A 71 8.63 0.47 7.81
N GLN A 72 8.25 0.07 9.03
CA GLN A 72 7.38 -1.08 9.26
C GLN A 72 5.98 -0.85 8.68
N GLU A 73 5.42 0.36 8.78
CA GLU A 73 4.14 0.72 8.14
C GLU A 73 4.22 0.59 6.62
N ILE A 74 5.32 1.05 6.01
CA ILE A 74 5.56 0.92 4.56
C ILE A 74 5.73 -0.56 4.17
N SER A 75 6.41 -1.35 4.99
CA SER A 75 6.57 -2.79 4.77
C SER A 75 5.24 -3.54 4.83
N ASN A 76 4.39 -3.19 5.81
CA ASN A 76 3.04 -3.74 5.93
C ASN A 76 2.19 -3.36 4.71
N TYR A 77 2.30 -2.12 4.21
CA TYR A 77 1.61 -1.70 2.99
C TYR A 77 1.99 -2.57 1.79
N ARG A 78 3.29 -2.77 1.56
CA ARG A 78 3.79 -3.61 0.46
C ARG A 78 3.30 -5.05 0.58
N LEU A 79 3.35 -5.61 1.79
CA LEU A 79 2.83 -6.95 2.05
C LEU A 79 1.32 -7.05 1.80
N ALA A 80 0.56 -6.06 2.25
CA ALA A 80 -0.89 -6.01 2.05
C ALA A 80 -1.25 -5.93 0.56
N LEU A 81 -0.54 -5.08 -0.20
CA LEU A 81 -0.74 -4.94 -1.64
C LEU A 81 -0.40 -6.25 -2.38
N PHE A 82 0.71 -6.89 -2.02
CA PHE A 82 1.10 -8.18 -2.59
C PHE A 82 0.05 -9.27 -2.31
N GLN A 83 -0.36 -9.43 -1.05
CA GLN A 83 -1.36 -10.44 -0.69
C GLN A 83 -2.72 -10.17 -1.35
N ALA A 84 -3.11 -8.90 -1.48
CA ALA A 84 -4.31 -8.52 -2.21
C ALA A 84 -4.22 -8.89 -3.69
N ALA A 85 -3.11 -8.58 -4.34
CA ALA A 85 -2.88 -8.92 -5.75
C ALA A 85 -2.94 -10.43 -5.99
N GLU A 86 -2.30 -11.24 -5.12
CA GLU A 86 -2.35 -12.70 -5.23
C GLU A 86 -3.77 -13.25 -5.01
N HIS A 87 -4.49 -12.74 -4.00
CA HIS A 87 -5.89 -13.14 -3.75
C HIS A 87 -6.78 -12.87 -4.96
N LEU A 88 -6.61 -11.72 -5.61
CA LEU A 88 -7.43 -11.28 -6.74
C LEU A 88 -7.22 -12.09 -8.02
N ARG A 89 -6.18 -12.93 -8.09
CA ARG A 89 -6.00 -13.88 -9.19
C ARG A 89 -7.06 -15.00 -9.16
N GLU A 90 -7.56 -15.34 -7.98
CA GLU A 90 -8.46 -16.49 -7.78
C GLU A 90 -9.86 -16.07 -7.31
N TYR A 91 -9.97 -14.98 -6.55
CA TYR A 91 -11.21 -14.58 -5.91
C TYR A 91 -11.51 -13.09 -6.13
N PRO A 92 -12.79 -12.70 -6.27
CA PRO A 92 -13.15 -11.29 -6.39
C PRO A 92 -12.99 -10.55 -5.06
N ILE A 93 -13.01 -9.22 -5.10
CA ILE A 93 -13.04 -8.37 -3.90
C ILE A 93 -14.26 -8.73 -3.04
N ARG A 94 -14.00 -9.04 -1.76
CA ARG A 94 -15.00 -9.33 -0.74
C ARG A 94 -14.64 -8.61 0.56
N LEU A 95 -15.61 -8.47 1.46
CA LEU A 95 -15.37 -7.89 2.79
C LEU A 95 -14.29 -8.65 3.58
N ALA A 96 -14.15 -9.96 3.35
CA ALA A 96 -13.09 -10.77 3.95
C ALA A 96 -11.69 -10.27 3.53
N LEU A 97 -11.46 -10.03 2.23
CA LEU A 97 -10.20 -9.49 1.72
C LEU A 97 -9.89 -8.11 2.33
N ILE A 98 -10.89 -7.24 2.44
CA ILE A 98 -10.72 -5.90 3.03
C ILE A 98 -10.25 -6.01 4.49
N ARG A 99 -10.83 -6.94 5.26
CA ARG A 99 -10.43 -7.21 6.65
C ARG A 99 -9.02 -7.79 6.73
N GLU A 100 -8.66 -8.72 5.84
CA GLU A 100 -7.30 -9.28 5.78
C GLU A 100 -6.26 -8.21 5.50
N ILE A 101 -6.49 -7.38 4.47
CA ILE A 101 -5.64 -6.23 4.14
C ILE A 101 -5.51 -5.28 5.35
N HIS A 102 -6.63 -4.93 5.97
CA HIS A 102 -6.65 -4.06 7.16
C HIS A 102 -5.83 -4.64 8.31
N LYS A 103 -5.90 -5.95 8.53
CA LYS A 103 -5.12 -6.64 9.57
C LYS A 103 -3.62 -6.53 9.31
N ILE A 104 -3.20 -6.72 8.05
CA ILE A 104 -1.78 -6.62 7.66
C ILE A 104 -1.28 -5.19 7.85
N LEU A 105 -2.04 -4.20 7.37
CA LEU A 105 -1.68 -2.79 7.46
C LEU A 105 -1.40 -2.35 8.90
N LEU A 106 -2.21 -2.81 9.86
CA LEU A 106 -2.11 -2.42 11.27
C LEU A 106 -1.19 -3.31 12.12
N ASN A 107 -0.50 -4.28 11.53
CA ASN A 107 0.33 -5.21 12.29
C ASN A 107 1.58 -4.54 12.87
N SER A 108 1.72 -4.49 14.20
CA SER A 108 2.92 -3.95 14.91
C SER A 108 3.26 -2.50 14.56
N VAL A 109 2.23 -1.67 14.32
CA VAL A 109 2.39 -0.26 13.92
C VAL A 109 1.35 0.63 14.59
N ARG A 110 1.37 1.93 14.30
CA ARG A 110 0.36 2.86 14.82
C ARG A 110 -1.04 2.39 14.43
N GLY A 111 -1.89 2.23 15.43
CA GLY A 111 -3.25 1.74 15.23
C GLY A 111 -3.41 0.23 15.37
N GLU A 112 -2.38 -0.53 15.78
CA GLU A 112 -2.51 -1.96 16.12
C GLU A 112 -3.65 -2.25 17.14
N ASN A 113 -3.96 -1.30 18.01
CA ASN A 113 -5.04 -1.40 18.99
C ASN A 113 -6.42 -1.00 18.45
N LYS A 114 -6.54 -0.62 17.16
CA LYS A 114 -7.79 -0.21 16.49
C LYS A 114 -8.46 -1.40 15.79
N THR A 115 -8.56 -2.52 16.50
CA THR A 115 -9.21 -3.76 16.05
C THR A 115 -8.81 -4.20 14.62
N PRO A 116 -7.55 -4.62 14.40
CA PRO A 116 -7.06 -5.07 13.10
C PRO A 116 -7.94 -6.21 12.55
N GLY A 117 -8.33 -6.09 11.27
CA GLY A 117 -9.22 -7.07 10.63
C GLY A 117 -10.69 -7.00 11.01
N GLU A 118 -11.10 -6.02 11.81
CA GLU A 118 -12.49 -5.81 12.16
C GLU A 118 -13.01 -4.50 11.58
N PHE A 119 -14.30 -4.48 11.22
CA PHE A 119 -14.97 -3.21 10.95
C PHE A 119 -15.15 -2.47 12.26
N ARG A 120 -14.87 -1.17 12.27
CA ARG A 120 -15.12 -0.33 13.44
C ARG A 120 -16.60 -0.37 13.80
N VAL A 121 -16.88 -0.55 15.07
CA VAL A 121 -18.24 -0.45 15.65
C VAL A 121 -18.50 0.91 16.29
N ASP A 122 -17.44 1.68 16.53
CA ASP A 122 -17.50 3.00 17.16
C ASP A 122 -17.42 4.15 16.14
N GLN A 123 -18.19 5.21 16.41
CA GLN A 123 -18.22 6.42 15.58
C GLN A 123 -16.84 7.06 15.49
N ASN A 124 -16.38 7.34 14.26
CA ASN A 124 -15.21 8.18 14.04
C ASN A 124 -15.65 9.65 14.10
N CYS A 125 -15.16 10.43 15.06
CA CYS A 125 -15.47 11.85 15.15
C CYS A 125 -14.73 12.65 14.07
N LYS A 126 -15.28 12.68 12.85
CA LYS A 126 -15.16 13.83 11.96
C LYS A 126 -16.55 14.38 11.69
N GLY A 127 -17.21 14.82 12.76
CA GLY A 127 -18.46 15.58 12.74
C GLY A 127 -18.17 17.05 13.03
N VAL A 128 -18.24 17.86 11.98
CA VAL A 128 -18.54 19.31 11.88
C VAL A 128 -18.35 20.19 13.12
N GLY A 129 -17.49 21.21 12.97
CA GLY A 129 -17.46 22.52 13.64
C GLY A 129 -18.20 22.70 14.97
N GLN A 130 -17.43 23.03 16.01
CA GLN A 130 -17.93 23.79 17.15
C GLN A 130 -18.59 25.09 16.64
N ALA A 131 -19.84 25.30 17.04
CA ALA A 131 -20.49 26.61 17.10
C ALA A 131 -20.49 27.08 18.55
#